data_AF-A0A849FHC5-F1
#
_entry.id   AF-A0A849FHC5-F1
#
_cell.length_a   1.000
_cell.length_b   1.000
_cell.length_c   1.000
_cell.angle_alpha   90.00
_cell.angle_beta   90.00
_cell.angle_gamma   90.00
#
_symmetry.space_group_name_H-M   'P 1'
#
loop_
_entity.id
_entity.type
_entity.pdbx_description
1 polymer ?
#
loop_
_entity_poly.entity_id
_entity_poly.type
_entity_poly.pdbx_seq_one_letter_code
_entity_poly.pdbx_strand_id
1 'polypeptide(L)' 'MPNSPMTPGIVSGRLSAEALKTNFSDLHPPYDPHEAAVAADRCYFCYDAPCVTACPTAIDIPL' A
#
# COMPACT_ATOMS: atom_id res chain seq x y z
N MET A 1 -33.84 -8.93 9.73
CA MET A 1 -32.86 -8.40 10.71
C MET A 1 -31.52 -8.40 10.00
N PRO A 2 -30.80 -7.26 9.89
CA PRO A 2 -29.46 -7.28 9.31
C PRO A 2 -28.51 -8.08 10.23
N ASN A 3 -27.63 -8.89 9.64
CA ASN A 3 -26.57 -9.58 10.38
C ASN A 3 -25.58 -8.56 10.95
N SER A 4 -24.91 -8.91 12.04
CA SER A 4 -23.85 -8.09 12.63
C SER A 4 -22.48 -8.76 12.45
N PRO A 5 -21.37 -8.04 12.68
CA PRO A 5 -20.05 -8.64 12.69
C PRO A 5 -19.93 -9.84 13.63
N MET A 6 -20.70 -9.87 14.73
CA MET A 6 -20.65 -10.90 15.77
C MET A 6 -21.67 -12.04 15.60
N THR A 7 -22.45 -12.07 14.51
CA THR A 7 -23.40 -13.17 14.26
C THR A 7 -22.66 -14.53 14.17
N PRO A 8 -23.04 -15.59 14.90
CA PRO A 8 -22.37 -16.90 14.77
C PRO A 8 -22.57 -17.55 13.38
N GLY A 9 -21.68 -18.48 12.98
CA GLY A 9 -21.82 -19.28 11.75
C GLY A 9 -21.38 -18.59 10.45
N ILE A 10 -21.66 -19.20 9.28
CA ILE A 10 -21.38 -18.61 7.95
C ILE A 10 -22.65 -17.94 7.43
N VAL A 11 -22.65 -16.61 7.39
CA VAL A 11 -23.76 -15.80 6.88
C VAL A 11 -23.24 -14.58 6.11
N SER A 12 -23.99 -14.12 5.10
CA SER A 12 -23.66 -12.93 4.32
C SER A 12 -24.11 -11.64 5.01
N GLY A 13 -23.64 -10.48 4.52
CA GLY A 13 -24.18 -9.17 4.92
C GLY A 13 -23.86 -8.75 6.35
N ARG A 14 -22.69 -9.14 6.88
CA ARG A 14 -22.20 -8.74 8.21
C ARG A 14 -21.78 -7.27 8.29
N LEU A 15 -21.41 -6.72 7.14
CA LEU A 15 -21.05 -5.33 6.93
C LEU A 15 -21.82 -4.83 5.71
N SER A 16 -22.12 -3.53 5.70
CA SER A 16 -22.72 -2.91 4.52
C SER A 16 -21.70 -2.85 3.38
N ALA A 17 -22.18 -2.66 2.15
CA ALA A 17 -21.31 -2.52 1.00
C ALA A 17 -20.37 -1.30 1.14
N GLU A 18 -20.85 -0.23 1.76
CA GLU A 18 -20.09 0.99 2.04
C GLU A 18 -18.97 0.73 3.05
N ALA A 19 -19.27 -0.01 4.14
CA ALA A 19 -18.27 -0.37 5.13
C ALA A 19 -17.17 -1.27 4.53
N LEU A 20 -17.53 -2.23 3.67
CA LEU A 20 -16.55 -3.03 2.93
C LEU A 20 -15.73 -2.16 1.98
N LYS A 21 -16.36 -1.26 1.23
CA LYS A 21 -15.64 -0.34 0.33
C LYS A 21 -14.60 0.49 1.07
N THR A 22 -14.92 1.00 2.26
CA THR A 22 -13.97 1.74 3.10
C THR A 22 -12.88 0.85 3.67
N ASN A 23 -13.20 -0.36 4.14
CA ASN A 23 -12.22 -1.25 4.75
C ASN A 23 -11.21 -1.83 3.75
N PHE A 24 -11.61 -1.93 2.48
CA PHE A 24 -10.77 -2.40 1.37
C PHE A 24 -10.20 -1.24 0.54
N SER A 25 -10.26 0.01 1.03
CA SER A 25 -9.48 1.09 0.44
C SER A 25 -8.00 0.92 0.79
N ASP A 26 -7.14 1.65 0.08
CA ASP A 26 -5.73 1.72 0.43
C ASP A 26 -5.56 2.18 1.89
N LEU A 27 -4.70 1.47 2.62
CA LEU A 27 -4.40 1.80 4.02
C LEU A 27 -3.55 3.06 4.13
N HIS A 28 -2.60 3.22 3.21
CA HIS A 28 -1.70 4.36 3.13
C HIS A 28 -1.93 5.10 1.83
N PRO A 29 -2.17 6.43 1.86
CA PRO A 29 -2.20 7.21 0.65
C PRO A 29 -0.82 7.23 -0.02
N PRO A 30 -0.76 7.45 -1.35
CA PRO A 30 0.51 7.77 -2.00
C PRO A 30 1.08 9.07 -1.44
N TYR A 31 2.40 9.26 -1.58
CA TYR A 31 3.03 10.53 -1.27
C TYR A 31 2.49 11.65 -2.17
N ASP A 32 2.34 12.84 -1.58
CA ASP A 32 2.16 14.05 -2.38
C ASP A 32 3.43 14.36 -3.19
N PRO A 33 3.33 15.10 -4.31
CA PRO A 33 4.49 15.36 -5.17
C PRO A 33 5.71 15.94 -4.44
N HIS A 34 5.50 16.80 -3.45
CA HIS A 34 6.59 17.36 -2.65
C HIS A 34 7.23 16.32 -1.72
N GLU A 35 6.42 15.49 -1.05
CA GLU A 35 6.92 14.43 -0.16
C GLU A 35 7.72 13.40 -0.94
N ALA A 36 7.24 13.03 -2.14
CA ALA A 36 7.94 12.13 -3.04
C ALA A 36 9.30 12.70 -3.47
N ALA A 37 9.36 13.99 -3.82
CA ALA A 37 10.62 14.65 -4.17
C ALA A 37 11.61 14.67 -2.99
N VAL A 38 11.14 15.06 -1.80
CA VAL A 38 11.98 15.08 -0.59
C VAL A 38 12.49 13.69 -0.23
N ALA A 39 11.68 12.64 -0.42
CA ALA A 39 12.12 11.26 -0.21
C ALA A 39 13.19 10.84 -1.24
N ALA A 40 13.00 11.20 -2.52
CA ALA A 40 13.95 10.90 -3.59
C ALA A 40 15.31 11.61 -3.41
N ASP A 41 15.31 12.85 -2.92
CA ASP A 41 16.53 13.65 -2.67
C ASP A 41 17.46 13.02 -1.61
N ARG A 42 16.99 12.04 -0.84
CA ARG A 42 17.79 11.32 0.16
C ARG A 42 18.59 10.17 -0.44
N CYS A 43 18.38 9.83 -1.72
CA CYS A 43 19.19 8.85 -2.42
C CYS A 43 20.62 9.37 -2.59
N TYR A 44 21.62 8.53 -2.32
CA TYR A 44 23.03 8.89 -2.52
C TYR A 44 23.55 8.62 -3.93
N PHE A 45 22.71 8.10 -4.83
CA PHE A 45 23.11 7.73 -6.20
C PHE A 45 24.37 6.86 -6.22
N CYS A 46 24.37 5.79 -5.41
CA CYS A 46 25.51 4.90 -5.24
C CYS A 46 25.97 4.30 -6.58
N TYR A 47 27.28 4.25 -6.80
CA TYR A 47 27.87 3.43 -7.85
C TYR A 47 27.68 1.93 -7.52
N ASP A 48 27.41 1.09 -8.52
CA ASP A 48 27.04 -0.32 -8.38
C ASP A 48 25.99 -0.53 -7.27
N ALA A 49 24.87 0.19 -7.42
CA ALA A 49 23.89 0.36 -6.37
C ALA A 49 23.37 -1.00 -5.83
N PRO A 50 23.56 -1.29 -4.53
CA PRO A 50 23.18 -2.60 -3.97
C PRO A 50 21.67 -2.82 -3.99
N CYS A 51 20.87 -1.75 -4.01
CA CYS A 51 19.42 -1.84 -4.17
C CYS A 51 19.02 -2.46 -5.51
N VAL A 52 19.76 -2.19 -6.60
CA VAL A 52 19.50 -2.78 -7.92
C VAL A 52 19.81 -4.28 -7.89
N THR A 53 20.97 -4.67 -7.33
CA THR A 53 21.37 -6.08 -7.18
C THR A 53 20.39 -6.88 -6.32
N ALA A 54 19.81 -6.25 -5.30
CA ALA A 54 18.83 -6.89 -4.42
C ALA A 54 17.44 -7.02 -5.05
N CYS A 55 17.10 -6.18 -6.03
CA CYS A 55 15.82 -6.23 -6.71
C CYS A 55 15.76 -7.43 -7.67
N PRO A 56 14.81 -8.39 -7.52
CA PRO A 56 14.75 -9.58 -8.38
C PRO A 56 14.55 -9.27 -9.87
N THR A 57 13.98 -8.10 -10.18
CA THR A 57 13.74 -7.63 -11.55
C THR A 57 14.77 -6.61 -12.02
N ALA A 58 15.81 -6.32 -11.21
CA ALA A 58 16.88 -5.38 -11.53
C ALA A 58 16.38 -4.00 -11.99
N ILE A 59 15.38 -3.44 -11.30
CA ILE A 59 14.90 -2.08 -11.55
C ILE A 59 16.06 -1.11 -11.33
N ASP A 60 16.22 -0.16 -12.24
CA ASP A 60 17.12 0.98 -12.06
C ASP A 60 16.51 1.90 -10.99
N ILE A 61 16.86 1.67 -9.72
CA ILE A 61 16.28 2.39 -8.57
C ILE A 61 16.87 3.80 -8.42
N PRO A 62 18.18 4.03 -8.66
CA PRO A 62 18.73 5.39 -8.56
C PRO A 62 18.28 6.36 -9.66
N LEU A 63 17.82 5.90 -10.83
CA LEU A 63 17.55 6.73 -12.02
C LEU A 63 16.19 6.48 -12.68
#